data_AF-A0A1V2RKG1-F1
#
_entry.id   AF-A0A1V2RKG1-F1
#
_cell.length_a   1.000
_cell.length_b   1.000
_cell.length_c   1.000
_cell.angle_alpha   90.00
_cell.angle_beta   90.00
_cell.angle_gamma   90.00
#
_symmetry.space_group_name_H-M   'P 1'
#
loop_
_entity.id
_entity.type
_entity.pdbx_description
1 polymer ?
#
loop_
_entity_poly.entity_id
_entity_poly.type
_entity_poly.pdbx_seq_one_letter_code
_entity_poly.pdbx_strand_id
1 'polypeptide(L)'
;MGIAVWAVLGVVLVAALVSGKIDSPVWSLFFAGMWLVHGYWWLIRRFAPGEPRIVSDIIANLVHNAALFVIMAEVCIIYATAGWYKIQGSRWQDGTAVYYPMELDYFNVWPELSDLLVGSGLIITALTYGTVFVQVAFPFALLNRRAKNVLLVLMIGEHIGIAVLLGLPFFSMAMIAMDSVFLPTAFLVWLGARAQRVTDPVRRRLRRRPAPGRPARDVGPAGPGAAAADRAPAWAKSR
;
A
#
# COMPACT_ATOMS: atom_id res chain seq x y z
N MET A 1 -4.09 14.43 -5.38
CA MET A 1 -2.85 15.24 -5.35
C MET A 1 -3.22 16.68 -5.63
N GLY A 2 -2.64 17.63 -4.89
CA GLY A 2 -2.83 19.06 -5.19
C GLY A 2 -2.10 19.44 -6.46
N ILE A 3 -2.62 20.42 -7.21
CA ILE A 3 -2.01 20.89 -8.47
C ILE A 3 -0.56 21.36 -8.28
N ALA A 4 -0.26 21.93 -7.11
CA ALA A 4 1.10 22.33 -6.74
C ALA A 4 2.07 21.14 -6.71
N VAL A 5 1.65 19.98 -6.18
CA VAL A 5 2.50 18.79 -6.13
C VAL A 5 2.76 18.25 -7.52
N TRP A 6 1.75 18.22 -8.40
CA TRP A 6 1.92 17.77 -9.79
C TRP A 6 2.83 18.69 -10.60
N ALA A 7 2.69 20.02 -10.43
CA ALA A 7 3.55 21.00 -11.10
C ALA A 7 5.01 20.91 -10.63
N VAL A 8 5.24 20.78 -9.32
CA VAL A 8 6.59 20.58 -8.75
C VAL A 8 7.21 19.29 -9.27
N LEU A 9 6.46 18.18 -9.28
CA LEU A 9 6.95 16.91 -9.84
C LEU A 9 7.28 17.02 -11.33
N GLY A 10 6.49 17.79 -12.09
CA GLY A 10 6.78 18.06 -13.51
C GLY A 10 8.09 18.84 -13.70
N VAL A 11 8.30 19.91 -12.93
CA VAL A 11 9.54 20.70 -12.98
C VAL A 11 10.75 19.84 -12.59
N VAL A 12 10.63 19.04 -11.54
CA VAL A 12 11.71 18.13 -11.12
C VAL A 12 12.02 17.10 -12.19
N LEU A 13 10.99 16.52 -12.84
CA LEU A 13 11.17 15.57 -13.93
C LEU A 13 11.88 16.21 -15.13
N VAL A 14 11.44 17.39 -15.57
CA VAL A 14 12.07 18.11 -16.67
C VAL A 14 13.53 18.45 -16.32
N ALA A 15 13.80 18.92 -15.11
CA ALA A 15 15.16 19.19 -14.67
C ALA A 15 16.03 17.92 -14.65
N ALA A 16 15.49 16.78 -14.23
CA ALA A 16 16.20 15.49 -14.23
C ALA A 16 16.52 14.99 -15.65
N LEU A 17 15.60 15.18 -16.59
CA LEU A 17 15.79 14.84 -18.01
C LEU A 17 16.83 15.76 -18.68
N VAL A 18 16.74 17.07 -18.45
CA VAL A 18 17.67 18.06 -19.04
C VAL A 18 19.07 17.95 -18.44
N SER A 19 19.19 17.62 -17.15
CA SER A 19 20.49 17.46 -16.49
C SER A 19 21.19 16.14 -16.79
N GLY A 20 20.59 15.24 -17.59
CA GLY A 20 21.17 13.92 -17.87
C GLY A 20 21.31 13.05 -16.61
N LYS A 21 20.40 13.22 -15.63
CA LYS A 21 20.38 12.34 -14.44
C LYS A 21 19.60 11.05 -14.68
N ILE A 22 18.77 11.05 -15.72
CA ILE A 22 18.01 9.88 -16.18
C ILE A 22 18.44 9.59 -17.62
N ASP A 23 19.56 8.89 -17.77
CA ASP A 23 20.14 8.57 -19.08
C ASP A 23 19.46 7.38 -19.76
N SER A 24 18.56 6.70 -19.05
CA SER A 24 17.84 5.54 -19.57
C SER A 24 16.54 5.97 -20.28
N PRO A 25 16.37 5.68 -21.58
CA PRO A 25 15.12 5.94 -22.30
C PRO A 25 13.90 5.29 -21.65
N VAL A 26 14.07 4.08 -21.09
CA VAL A 26 12.99 3.34 -20.41
C VAL A 26 12.45 4.13 -19.21
N TRP A 27 13.32 4.49 -18.27
CA TRP A 27 12.94 5.28 -17.09
C TRP A 27 12.40 6.67 -17.45
N SER A 28 12.99 7.35 -18.43
CA SER A 28 12.49 8.64 -18.91
C SER A 28 11.07 8.56 -19.44
N LEU A 29 10.78 7.57 -20.31
CA LEU A 29 9.44 7.32 -20.84
C LEU A 29 8.46 6.91 -19.74
N PHE A 30 8.88 6.07 -18.79
CA PHE A 30 8.06 5.63 -17.69
C PHE A 30 7.60 6.81 -16.81
N PHE A 31 8.52 7.64 -16.35
CA PHE A 31 8.18 8.78 -15.50
C PHE A 31 7.40 9.86 -16.24
N ALA A 32 7.75 10.14 -17.51
CA ALA A 32 6.98 11.05 -18.36
C ALA A 32 5.55 10.55 -18.58
N GLY A 33 5.39 9.26 -18.89
CA GLY A 33 4.09 8.62 -19.04
C GLY A 33 3.24 8.71 -17.78
N MET A 34 3.81 8.39 -16.61
CA MET A 34 3.10 8.53 -15.32
C MET A 34 2.65 9.97 -15.08
N TRP A 35 3.52 10.96 -15.33
CA TRP A 35 3.19 12.37 -15.14
C TRP A 35 2.03 12.82 -16.06
N LEU A 36 2.06 12.39 -17.33
CA LEU A 36 1.01 12.65 -18.31
C LEU A 36 -0.33 11.99 -17.94
N VAL A 37 -0.31 10.71 -17.53
CA VAL A 37 -1.52 9.99 -17.09
C VAL A 37 -2.16 10.71 -15.90
N HIS A 38 -1.38 11.15 -14.92
CA HIS A 38 -1.90 11.94 -13.80
C HIS A 38 -2.48 13.30 -14.23
N GLY A 39 -1.86 13.96 -15.22
CA GLY A 39 -2.36 15.22 -15.80
C GLY A 39 -3.68 15.01 -16.54
N TYR A 40 -3.77 13.97 -17.38
CA TYR A 40 -4.98 13.55 -18.07
C TYR A 40 -6.11 13.24 -17.09
N TRP A 41 -5.82 12.49 -16.03
CA TRP A 41 -6.80 12.15 -15.00
C TRP A 41 -7.31 13.38 -14.25
N TRP A 42 -6.44 14.36 -14.00
CA TRP A 42 -6.82 15.64 -13.42
C TRP A 42 -7.73 16.45 -14.36
N LEU A 43 -7.41 16.50 -15.66
CA LEU A 43 -8.20 17.21 -16.67
C LEU A 43 -9.61 16.63 -16.78
N ILE A 44 -9.75 15.31 -16.92
CA ILE A 44 -11.06 14.67 -17.05
C ILE A 44 -11.91 14.88 -15.80
N ARG A 45 -11.32 14.72 -14.61
CA ARG A 45 -12.03 14.94 -13.34
C ARG A 45 -12.57 16.35 -13.20
N ARG A 46 -11.92 17.34 -13.83
CA ARG A 46 -12.30 18.75 -13.74
C ARG A 46 -13.24 19.21 -14.85
N PHE A 47 -13.01 18.74 -16.08
CA PHE A 47 -13.63 19.31 -17.29
C PHE A 47 -14.56 18.35 -18.04
N ALA A 48 -14.48 17.04 -17.81
CA ALA A 48 -15.27 16.05 -18.54
C ALA A 48 -15.78 14.91 -17.62
N PRO A 49 -16.64 15.21 -16.62
CA PRO A 49 -17.11 14.20 -15.66
C PRO A 49 -18.10 13.16 -16.25
N GLY A 50 -18.46 13.25 -17.53
CA GLY A 50 -19.38 12.34 -18.22
C GLY A 50 -18.72 11.07 -18.74
N GLU A 51 -19.12 10.63 -19.94
CA GLU A 51 -18.66 9.38 -20.57
C GLU A 51 -17.13 9.18 -20.62
N PRO A 52 -16.30 10.21 -20.93
CA PRO A 52 -14.84 10.03 -20.97
C PRO A 52 -14.24 9.57 -19.63
N ARG A 53 -14.83 9.99 -18.51
CA ARG A 53 -14.42 9.56 -17.18
C ARG A 53 -14.77 8.10 -16.93
N ILE A 54 -15.96 7.67 -17.32
CA ILE A 54 -16.42 6.29 -17.14
C ILE A 54 -15.51 5.33 -17.92
N VAL A 55 -15.22 5.64 -19.19
CA VAL A 55 -14.31 4.84 -20.01
C VAL A 55 -12.91 4.77 -19.38
N SER A 56 -12.40 5.91 -18.91
CA SER A 56 -11.10 5.97 -18.23
C SER A 56 -11.07 5.12 -16.96
N ASP A 57 -12.11 5.21 -16.12
CA ASP A 57 -12.25 4.42 -14.89
C ASP A 57 -12.30 2.91 -15.20
N ILE A 58 -12.99 2.50 -16.27
CA ILE A 58 -13.02 1.11 -16.74
C ILE A 58 -11.62 0.64 -17.14
N ILE A 59 -10.91 1.41 -17.97
CA ILE A 59 -9.54 1.08 -18.41
C ILE A 59 -8.61 0.98 -17.20
N ALA A 60 -8.69 1.92 -16.25
CA ALA A 60 -7.86 1.88 -15.05
C ALA A 60 -8.13 0.63 -14.21
N ASN A 61 -9.40 0.21 -14.07
CA ASN A 61 -9.74 -1.02 -13.36
C ASN A 61 -9.21 -2.27 -14.09
N LEU A 62 -9.31 -2.32 -15.42
CA LEU A 62 -8.75 -3.40 -16.23
C LEU A 62 -7.24 -3.50 -16.06
N VAL A 63 -6.53 -2.38 -16.21
CA VAL A 63 -5.07 -2.31 -16.05
C VAL A 63 -4.66 -2.68 -14.63
N HIS A 64 -5.38 -2.20 -13.61
CA HIS A 64 -5.12 -2.54 -12.22
C HIS A 64 -5.26 -4.04 -11.96
N ASN A 65 -6.36 -4.66 -12.41
CA ASN A 65 -6.59 -6.09 -12.23
C ASN A 65 -5.58 -6.94 -13.01
N ALA A 66 -5.24 -6.52 -14.24
CA ALA A 66 -4.22 -7.18 -15.04
C ALA A 66 -2.84 -7.11 -14.34
N ALA A 67 -2.45 -5.93 -13.86
CA ALA A 67 -1.21 -5.76 -13.12
C ALA A 67 -1.17 -6.61 -11.84
N LEU A 68 -2.26 -6.63 -11.07
CA LEU A 68 -2.36 -7.51 -9.90
C LEU A 68 -2.24 -8.99 -10.28
N PHE A 69 -2.88 -9.42 -11.37
CA PHE A 69 -2.76 -10.80 -11.86
C PHE A 69 -1.32 -11.15 -12.24
N VAL A 70 -0.62 -10.27 -12.95
CA VAL A 70 0.80 -10.48 -13.29
C VAL A 70 1.65 -10.60 -12.04
N ILE A 71 1.50 -9.68 -11.08
CA ILE A 71 2.25 -9.73 -9.81
C ILE A 71 1.94 -11.03 -9.06
N MET A 72 0.68 -11.44 -8.97
CA MET A 72 0.31 -12.71 -8.34
C MET A 72 0.98 -13.91 -9.03
N ALA A 73 1.00 -13.93 -10.36
CA ALA A 73 1.65 -14.99 -11.13
C ALA A 73 3.17 -15.01 -10.89
N GLU A 74 3.83 -13.84 -10.94
CA GLU A 74 5.26 -13.71 -10.67
C GLU A 74 5.61 -14.19 -9.27
N VAL A 75 4.83 -13.81 -8.25
CA VAL A 75 5.05 -14.24 -6.88
C VAL A 75 4.89 -15.74 -6.72
N CYS A 76 3.88 -16.34 -7.36
CA CYS A 76 3.73 -17.80 -7.41
C CYS A 76 4.96 -18.47 -8.04
N ILE A 77 5.49 -17.92 -9.14
CA ILE A 77 6.68 -18.43 -9.81
C ILE A 77 7.90 -18.30 -8.90
N ILE A 78 8.10 -17.15 -8.27
CA ILE A 78 9.21 -16.90 -7.33
C ILE A 78 9.21 -17.94 -6.21
N TYR A 79 8.06 -18.18 -5.57
CA TYR A 79 8.00 -19.15 -4.47
C TYR A 79 8.08 -20.60 -4.93
N ALA A 80 7.41 -20.96 -6.03
CA ALA A 80 7.49 -22.30 -6.60
C ALA A 80 8.94 -22.65 -6.97
N THR A 81 9.62 -21.75 -7.68
CA THR A 81 11.02 -21.94 -8.08
C THR A 81 11.94 -21.95 -6.87
N ALA A 82 11.78 -21.01 -5.94
CA ALA A 82 12.59 -20.97 -4.71
C ALA A 82 12.45 -22.25 -3.89
N GLY A 83 11.25 -22.78 -3.73
CA GLY A 83 11.01 -24.05 -3.03
C GLY A 83 11.60 -25.24 -3.77
N TRP A 84 11.40 -25.31 -5.09
CA TRP A 84 11.88 -26.43 -5.92
C TRP A 84 13.41 -26.47 -6.04
N TYR A 85 14.07 -25.31 -6.09
CA TYR A 85 15.54 -25.23 -6.02
C TYR A 85 16.07 -25.65 -4.66
N LYS A 86 15.37 -25.33 -3.57
CA LYS A 86 15.77 -25.78 -2.22
C LYS A 86 15.71 -27.30 -2.10
N ILE A 87 14.66 -27.96 -2.62
CA ILE A 87 14.55 -29.44 -2.58
C ILE A 87 15.79 -30.13 -3.17
N GLN A 88 16.45 -29.52 -4.16
CA GLN A 88 17.62 -30.09 -4.84
C GLN A 88 18.94 -29.83 -4.10
N GLY A 89 18.98 -28.93 -3.11
CA GLY A 89 20.21 -28.58 -2.41
C GLY A 89 20.50 -29.52 -1.24
N SER A 90 21.71 -30.07 -1.16
CA SER A 90 22.12 -31.00 -0.09
C SER A 90 21.86 -30.46 1.33
N ARG A 91 22.20 -29.19 1.59
CA ARG A 91 21.96 -28.56 2.90
C ARG A 91 20.48 -28.51 3.30
N TRP A 92 19.58 -28.38 2.32
CA TRP A 92 18.14 -28.39 2.57
C TRP A 92 17.63 -29.82 2.79
N GLN A 93 18.18 -30.79 2.04
CA GLN A 93 17.88 -32.21 2.23
C GLN A 93 18.34 -32.71 3.59
N ASP A 94 19.51 -32.28 4.05
CA ASP A 94 20.08 -32.64 5.36
C ASP A 94 19.47 -31.84 6.51
N GLY A 95 18.53 -30.92 6.25
CA GLY A 95 17.83 -30.16 7.28
C GLY A 95 18.69 -29.11 8.00
N THR A 96 19.80 -28.67 7.40
CA THR A 96 20.79 -27.76 8.01
C THR A 96 20.87 -26.40 7.31
N ALA A 97 20.14 -26.17 6.21
CA ALA A 97 20.33 -24.97 5.39
C ALA A 97 20.19 -23.64 6.14
N VAL A 98 19.28 -23.55 7.12
CA VAL A 98 19.05 -22.32 7.90
C VAL A 98 20.17 -22.04 8.90
N TYR A 99 20.94 -23.05 9.32
CA TYR A 99 22.09 -22.89 10.23
C TYR A 99 23.15 -21.94 9.65
N TYR A 100 23.55 -22.19 8.40
CA TYR A 100 24.68 -21.51 7.77
C TYR A 100 24.57 -19.98 7.69
N PRO A 101 23.45 -19.38 7.24
CA PRO A 101 23.33 -17.93 7.22
C PRO A 101 23.26 -17.30 8.61
N MET A 102 22.80 -18.02 9.64
CA MET A 102 22.74 -17.51 11.02
C MET A 102 24.13 -17.45 11.68
N GLU A 103 25.02 -18.35 11.28
CA GLU A 103 26.42 -18.41 11.74
C GLU A 103 27.38 -17.54 10.92
N LEU A 104 26.93 -16.91 9.84
CA LEU A 104 27.79 -16.06 9.05
C LEU A 104 27.90 -14.67 9.69
N ASP A 105 29.11 -14.26 10.09
CA ASP A 105 29.37 -12.97 10.77
C ASP A 105 28.71 -11.76 10.09
N TYR A 106 28.64 -11.77 8.76
CA TYR A 106 28.02 -10.70 7.98
C TYR A 106 26.50 -10.57 8.19
N PHE A 107 25.81 -11.68 8.47
CA PHE A 107 24.35 -11.72 8.70
C PHE A 107 23.98 -11.88 10.17
N ASN A 108 24.94 -12.07 11.06
CA ASN A 108 24.68 -12.29 12.48
C ASN A 108 24.47 -10.96 13.23
N VAL A 109 23.26 -10.39 13.09
CA VAL A 109 22.90 -9.12 13.75
C VAL A 109 22.69 -9.29 15.26
N TRP A 110 22.26 -10.47 15.69
CA TRP A 110 21.94 -10.78 17.10
C TRP A 110 22.60 -12.10 17.51
N PRO A 111 23.91 -12.10 17.83
CA PRO A 111 24.66 -13.33 18.12
C PRO A 111 24.00 -14.20 19.18
N GLU A 112 23.52 -13.61 20.28
CA GLU A 112 22.92 -14.36 21.38
C GLU A 112 21.60 -15.04 20.97
N LEU A 113 20.83 -14.41 20.07
CA LEU A 113 19.59 -14.98 19.56
C LEU A 113 19.86 -16.07 18.51
N SER A 114 20.85 -15.86 17.65
CA SER A 114 21.33 -16.85 16.68
C SER A 114 21.82 -18.10 17.40
N ASP A 115 22.67 -17.95 18.42
CA ASP A 115 23.23 -19.04 19.23
C ASP A 115 22.13 -19.84 19.93
N LEU A 116 21.10 -19.16 20.46
CA LEU A 116 19.96 -19.82 21.11
C LEU A 116 19.18 -20.70 20.12
N LEU A 117 18.94 -20.21 18.90
CA LEU A 117 18.19 -20.92 17.88
C LEU A 117 19.00 -22.08 17.28
N VAL A 118 20.28 -21.82 17.01
CA VAL A 118 21.24 -22.78 16.47
C VAL A 118 21.57 -23.90 17.48
N GLY A 119 21.55 -23.58 18.78
CA GLY A 119 21.74 -24.56 19.87
C GLY A 119 20.70 -25.69 19.89
N SER A 120 19.60 -25.57 19.13
CA SER A 120 18.61 -26.62 18.94
C SER A 120 18.54 -27.09 17.49
N GLY A 121 19.12 -28.25 17.22
CA GLY A 121 19.04 -28.89 15.90
C GLY A 121 17.59 -29.12 15.44
N LEU A 122 16.66 -29.38 16.37
CA LEU A 122 15.23 -29.52 16.05
C LEU A 122 14.63 -28.22 15.50
N ILE A 123 14.99 -27.07 16.07
CA ILE A 123 14.52 -25.76 15.59
C ILE A 123 15.07 -25.50 14.19
N ILE A 124 16.37 -25.71 13.97
CA ILE A 124 17.02 -25.52 12.67
C ILE A 124 16.40 -26.43 11.60
N THR A 125 16.18 -27.70 11.91
CA THR A 125 15.55 -28.65 10.99
C THR A 125 14.10 -28.27 10.71
N ALA A 126 13.33 -27.87 11.72
CA ALA A 126 11.95 -27.41 11.55
C ALA A 126 11.86 -26.14 10.69
N LEU A 127 12.75 -25.17 10.88
CA LEU A 127 12.82 -23.96 10.05
C LEU A 127 13.24 -24.31 8.62
N THR A 128 14.24 -25.16 8.45
CA THR A 128 14.77 -25.56 7.13
C THR A 128 13.67 -26.24 6.30
N TYR A 129 13.03 -27.28 6.82
CA TYR A 129 11.96 -27.95 6.08
C TYR A 129 10.66 -27.14 6.04
N GLY A 130 10.38 -26.35 7.09
CA GLY A 130 9.22 -25.47 7.16
C GLY A 130 9.21 -24.45 6.02
N THR A 131 10.34 -23.78 5.80
CA THR A 131 10.51 -22.84 4.67
C THR A 131 10.27 -23.53 3.32
N VAL A 132 10.85 -24.71 3.09
CA VAL A 132 10.65 -25.46 1.84
C VAL A 132 9.18 -25.82 1.66
N PHE A 133 8.56 -26.38 2.70
CA PHE A 133 7.16 -26.77 2.67
C PHE A 133 6.26 -25.58 2.34
N VAL A 134 6.46 -24.46 3.03
CA VAL A 134 5.65 -23.25 2.85
C VAL A 134 5.75 -22.73 1.42
N GLN A 135 6.97 -22.62 0.88
CA GLN A 135 7.21 -22.06 -0.46
C GLN A 135 6.68 -22.97 -1.58
N VAL A 136 6.85 -24.29 -1.44
CA VAL A 136 6.34 -25.27 -2.41
C VAL A 136 4.82 -25.39 -2.33
N ALA A 137 4.24 -25.36 -1.13
CA ALA A 137 2.79 -25.51 -0.94
C ALA A 137 2.00 -24.25 -1.35
N PHE A 138 2.61 -23.07 -1.33
CA PHE A 138 1.92 -21.80 -1.51
C PHE A 138 1.07 -21.72 -2.81
N PRO A 139 1.60 -22.03 -4.01
CA PRO A 139 0.82 -21.98 -5.24
C PRO A 139 -0.43 -22.88 -5.21
N PHE A 140 -0.30 -24.05 -4.59
CA PHE A 140 -1.41 -25.01 -4.45
C PHE A 140 -2.41 -24.57 -3.39
N ALA A 141 -1.93 -23.95 -2.32
CA ALA A 141 -2.78 -23.46 -1.24
C ALA A 141 -3.70 -22.31 -1.64
N LEU A 142 -3.39 -21.61 -2.73
CA LEU A 142 -4.28 -20.58 -3.30
C LEU A 142 -5.68 -21.11 -3.63
N LEU A 143 -5.81 -22.40 -3.90
CA LEU A 143 -7.09 -23.06 -4.18
C LEU A 143 -7.98 -23.19 -2.94
N ASN A 144 -7.40 -23.13 -1.74
CA ASN A 144 -8.13 -23.25 -0.47
C ASN A 144 -7.89 -22.02 0.41
N ARG A 145 -8.96 -21.24 0.64
CA ARG A 145 -8.89 -19.98 1.41
C ARG A 145 -8.30 -20.14 2.81
N ARG A 146 -8.50 -21.27 3.49
CA ARG A 146 -7.94 -21.52 4.83
C ARG A 146 -6.45 -21.82 4.73
N ALA A 147 -6.05 -22.75 3.85
CA ALA A 147 -4.65 -23.10 3.62
C ALA A 147 -3.84 -21.88 3.18
N LYS A 148 -4.38 -21.08 2.24
CA LYS A 148 -3.80 -19.82 1.78
C LYS A 148 -3.48 -18.90 2.96
N ASN A 149 -4.46 -18.62 3.82
CA ASN A 149 -4.28 -17.66 4.90
C ASN A 149 -3.27 -18.14 5.95
N VAL A 150 -3.26 -19.44 6.27
CA VAL A 150 -2.25 -20.02 7.17
C VAL A 150 -0.86 -19.88 6.56
N LEU A 151 -0.69 -20.28 5.30
CA LEU A 151 0.60 -20.18 4.61
C LEU A 151 1.07 -18.74 4.46
N LEU A 152 0.19 -17.79 4.17
CA LEU A 152 0.55 -16.36 4.13
C LEU A 152 1.09 -15.86 5.47
N VAL A 153 0.51 -16.29 6.60
CA VAL A 153 1.03 -15.94 7.93
C VAL A 153 2.43 -16.52 8.12
N LEU A 154 2.65 -17.77 7.73
CA LEU A 154 3.96 -18.42 7.81
C LEU A 154 5.00 -17.74 6.91
N MET A 155 4.63 -17.34 5.69
CA MET A 155 5.51 -16.64 4.75
C MET A 155 5.90 -15.25 5.22
N ILE A 156 4.93 -14.47 5.70
CA ILE A 156 5.21 -13.17 6.32
C ILE A 156 6.10 -13.39 7.55
N GLY A 157 5.88 -14.44 8.33
CA GLY A 157 6.73 -14.85 9.44
C GLY A 157 8.17 -15.16 9.00
N GLU A 158 8.35 -15.89 7.90
CA GLU A 158 9.66 -16.17 7.31
C GLU A 158 10.40 -14.88 6.96
N HIS A 159 9.73 -13.95 6.28
CA HIS A 159 10.33 -12.66 5.90
C HIS A 159 10.63 -11.77 7.10
N ILE A 160 9.79 -11.76 8.14
CA ILE A 160 10.08 -11.08 9.39
C ILE A 160 11.30 -11.71 10.07
N GLY A 161 11.37 -13.05 10.09
CA GLY A 161 12.53 -13.79 10.61
C GLY A 161 13.81 -13.39 9.88
N ILE A 162 13.80 -13.37 8.54
CA ILE A 162 14.93 -12.93 7.72
C ILE A 162 15.29 -11.46 8.00
N ALA A 163 14.30 -10.58 8.14
CA ALA A 163 14.53 -9.16 8.39
C ALA A 163 15.28 -8.92 9.72
N VAL A 164 14.86 -9.64 10.76
CA VAL A 164 15.36 -9.47 12.13
C VAL A 164 16.64 -10.26 12.36
N LEU A 165 16.65 -11.55 12.01
CA LEU A 165 17.75 -12.47 12.31
C LEU A 165 18.92 -12.30 11.34
N LEU A 166 18.65 -12.09 10.06
CA LEU A 166 19.70 -12.01 9.02
C LEU A 166 20.01 -10.56 8.61
N GLY A 167 19.37 -9.57 9.21
CA GLY A 167 19.63 -8.16 8.92
C GLY A 167 19.25 -7.70 7.51
N LEU A 168 18.22 -8.31 6.90
CA LEU A 168 17.80 -8.02 5.53
C LEU A 168 16.44 -7.29 5.44
N PRO A 169 16.26 -6.10 6.07
CA PRO A 169 14.94 -5.48 6.19
C PRO A 169 14.35 -5.02 4.86
N PHE A 170 15.16 -4.49 3.93
CA PHE A 170 14.67 -4.00 2.63
C PHE A 170 14.19 -5.13 1.73
N PHE A 171 14.94 -6.24 1.72
CA PHE A 171 14.54 -7.44 1.01
C PHE A 171 13.21 -7.98 1.58
N SER A 172 13.14 -8.17 2.89
CA SER A 172 11.92 -8.67 3.53
C SER A 172 10.72 -7.74 3.37
N MET A 173 10.91 -6.42 3.41
CA MET A 173 9.82 -5.46 3.14
C MET A 173 9.29 -5.60 1.72
N ALA A 174 10.16 -5.80 0.72
CA ALA A 174 9.73 -6.04 -0.65
C ALA A 174 8.94 -7.34 -0.77
N MET A 175 9.41 -8.43 -0.14
CA MET A 175 8.71 -9.71 -0.14
C MET A 175 7.34 -9.63 0.55
N ILE A 176 7.26 -9.02 1.74
CA ILE A 176 5.99 -8.82 2.46
C ILE A 176 5.02 -7.95 1.65
N ALA A 177 5.52 -6.93 0.95
CA ALA A 177 4.69 -6.10 0.07
C ALA A 177 4.09 -6.93 -1.08
N MET A 178 4.87 -7.84 -1.66
CA MET A 178 4.38 -8.77 -2.69
C MET A 178 3.35 -9.76 -2.12
N ASP A 179 3.61 -10.34 -0.95
CA ASP A 179 2.67 -11.26 -0.28
C ASP A 179 1.34 -10.59 0.07
N SER A 180 1.36 -9.28 0.33
CA SER A 180 0.17 -8.52 0.69
C SER A 180 -0.92 -8.55 -0.41
N VAL A 181 -0.55 -8.82 -1.66
CA VAL A 181 -1.49 -8.97 -2.77
C VAL A 181 -2.46 -10.13 -2.55
N PHE A 182 -2.06 -11.14 -1.78
CA PHE A 182 -2.89 -12.31 -1.48
C PHE A 182 -3.69 -12.17 -0.18
N LEU A 183 -3.46 -11.10 0.60
CA LEU A 183 -4.17 -10.86 1.86
C LEU A 183 -5.66 -10.56 1.61
N PRO A 184 -6.54 -10.90 2.57
CA PRO A 184 -7.96 -10.57 2.47
C PRO A 184 -8.16 -9.05 2.36
N THR A 185 -8.96 -8.61 1.38
CA THR A 185 -9.27 -7.18 1.18
C THR A 185 -9.81 -6.53 2.46
N ALA A 186 -10.65 -7.23 3.22
CA ALA A 186 -11.17 -6.74 4.50
C ALA A 186 -10.07 -6.42 5.51
N PHE A 187 -9.01 -7.25 5.55
CA PHE A 187 -7.86 -7.02 6.42
C PHE A 187 -7.06 -5.79 5.98
N LEU A 188 -6.81 -5.64 4.68
CA LEU A 188 -6.10 -4.48 4.13
C LEU A 188 -6.86 -3.16 4.38
N VAL A 189 -8.18 -3.17 4.18
CA VAL A 189 -9.05 -2.00 4.44
C VAL A 189 -9.07 -1.67 5.93
N TRP A 190 -9.19 -2.68 6.79
CA TRP A 190 -9.13 -2.49 8.24
C TRP A 190 -7.80 -1.88 8.70
N LEU A 191 -6.68 -2.41 8.19
CA LEU A 191 -5.35 -1.90 8.49
C LEU A 191 -5.17 -0.46 8.01
N GLY A 192 -5.63 -0.17 6.78
CA GLY A 192 -5.62 1.17 6.22
C GLY A 192 -6.43 2.16 7.05
N ALA A 193 -7.63 1.78 7.50
CA ALA A 193 -8.45 2.60 8.37
C ALA A 193 -7.76 2.87 9.73
N ARG A 194 -7.06 1.88 10.29
CA ARG A 194 -6.31 2.05 11.55
C ARG A 194 -5.09 2.96 11.38
N ALA A 195 -4.33 2.81 10.30
CA ALA A 195 -3.19 3.69 9.98
C ALA A 195 -3.66 5.14 9.74
N GLN A 196 -4.81 5.33 9.10
CA GLN A 196 -5.41 6.65 8.91
C GLN A 196 -5.81 7.29 10.24
N ARG A 197 -6.35 6.54 11.21
CA ARG A 197 -6.69 7.08 12.55
C ARG A 197 -5.46 7.58 13.31
N VAL A 198 -4.33 6.90 13.17
CA VAL A 198 -3.05 7.31 13.80
C VAL A 198 -2.50 8.58 13.13
N THR A 199 -2.70 8.75 11.83
CA THR A 199 -2.18 9.89 11.06
C THR A 199 -3.15 11.09 10.96
N ASP A 200 -4.43 10.91 11.31
CA ASP A 200 -5.46 11.95 11.25
C ASP A 200 -5.16 13.20 12.11
N PRO A 201 -4.59 13.09 13.33
CA PRO A 201 -4.22 14.26 14.13
C PRO A 201 -3.19 15.16 13.43
N VAL A 202 -2.21 14.57 12.75
CA VAL A 202 -1.16 15.28 12.01
C VAL A 202 -1.75 15.94 10.76
N ARG A 203 -2.63 15.25 10.03
CA ARG A 203 -3.33 15.80 8.86
C ARG A 203 -4.29 16.94 9.22
N ARG A 204 -5.00 16.85 10.34
CA ARG A 204 -5.89 17.93 10.83
C ARG A 204 -5.11 19.18 11.22
N ARG A 205 -3.92 19.04 11.81
CA ARG A 205 -3.02 20.17 12.10
C ARG A 205 -2.52 20.85 10.82
N LEU A 206 -2.16 20.07 9.79
CA LEU A 206 -1.71 20.60 8.50
C LEU A 206 -2.84 21.26 7.67
N ARG A 207 -4.10 20.82 7.84
CA ARG A 207 -5.27 21.39 7.16
C ARG A 207 -5.85 22.63 7.85
N ARG A 208 -5.56 22.88 9.12
CA ARG A 208 -5.88 24.14 9.80
C ARG A 208 -4.91 25.24 9.37
N ARG A 209 -4.96 25.66 8.10
CA ARG A 209 -4.60 27.04 7.77
C ARG A 209 -5.76 27.93 8.22
N PRO A 210 -5.53 29.05 8.94
CA PRO A 210 -6.60 29.98 9.27
C PRO A 210 -7.22 30.48 7.97
N ALA A 211 -8.53 30.32 7.82
CA ALA A 211 -9.24 31.05 6.78
C ALA A 211 -9.04 32.56 7.05
N PRO A 212 -8.74 33.39 6.03
CA PRO A 212 -8.68 34.84 6.23
C PRO A 212 -9.99 35.32 6.86
N GLY A 213 -9.87 36.06 7.97
CA GLY A 213 -11.00 36.53 8.75
C GLY A 213 -12.05 37.17 7.84
N ARG A 214 -13.26 36.63 7.88
CA ARG A 214 -14.43 37.26 7.27
C ARG A 214 -14.64 38.58 8.03
N PRO A 215 -14.67 39.76 7.37
CA PRO A 215 -14.88 41.02 8.07
C PRO A 215 -16.19 40.94 8.86
N ALA A 216 -16.14 41.35 10.13
CA ALA A 216 -17.33 41.50 10.95
C ALA A 216 -18.32 42.38 10.18
N ARG A 217 -19.52 41.86 9.92
CA ARG A 217 -20.62 42.72 9.46
C ARG A 217 -20.95 43.61 10.65
N ASP A 218 -20.60 44.88 10.54
CA ASP A 218 -21.10 45.94 11.40
C ASP A 218 -22.63 45.89 11.38
N VAL A 219 -23.21 45.53 12.51
CA VAL A 219 -24.65 45.61 12.75
C VAL A 219 -24.93 47.09 13.06
N GLY A 220 -25.44 47.81 12.06
CA GLY A 220 -25.97 49.17 12.26
C GLY A 220 -27.25 49.16 13.12
N PRO A 221 -27.62 50.29 13.75
CA PRO A 221 -28.61 50.32 14.82
C PRO A 221 -30.03 50.05 14.31
N ALA A 222 -30.80 49.31 15.11
CA ALA A 222 -32.21 49.00 14.88
C ALA A 222 -33.08 50.27 14.88
N GLY A 223 -33.91 50.44 13.84
CA GLY A 223 -34.98 51.44 13.81
C GLY A 223 -36.20 50.99 14.63
N PRO A 224 -37.04 51.92 15.12
CA PRO A 224 -38.06 51.64 16.13
C PRO A 224 -39.25 50.87 15.55
N GLY A 225 -39.76 49.92 16.33
CA GLY A 225 -40.83 49.01 15.97
C GLY A 225 -42.18 49.69 15.70
N ALA A 226 -42.80 49.27 14.60
CA ALA A 226 -44.24 49.39 14.40
C ALA A 226 -44.91 48.16 15.01
N ALA A 227 -45.72 48.43 16.04
CA ALA A 227 -46.47 47.45 16.80
C ALA A 227 -47.42 46.62 15.92
N ALA A 228 -47.49 45.33 16.25
CA ALA A 228 -48.44 44.38 15.72
C ALA A 228 -49.87 44.78 16.11
N ALA A 229 -50.75 44.88 15.11
CA ALA A 229 -52.19 44.96 15.29
C ALA A 229 -52.85 43.91 14.38
N ASP A 230 -53.44 42.91 15.05
CA ASP A 230 -54.64 42.15 14.70
C ASP A 230 -55.14 42.14 13.25
N ARG A 231 -55.32 40.92 12.71
CA ARG A 231 -56.51 40.54 11.91
C ARG A 231 -56.59 39.02 11.71
N ALA A 232 -57.68 38.44 12.22
CA ALA A 232 -58.12 37.06 12.03
C ALA A 232 -58.54 36.75 10.57
N PRO A 233 -58.54 35.47 10.13
CA PRO A 233 -58.76 35.09 8.74
C PRO A 233 -60.23 35.17 8.25
N ALA A 234 -60.38 35.53 6.98
CA ALA A 234 -61.61 36.03 6.35
C ALA A 234 -62.49 34.98 5.65
N TRP A 235 -62.74 33.80 6.23
CA TRP A 235 -63.56 32.76 5.55
C TRP A 235 -64.78 32.25 6.34
N ALA A 236 -65.04 32.74 7.54
CA ALA A 236 -66.27 32.39 8.27
C ALA A 236 -67.42 33.38 7.95
N LYS A 237 -68.15 33.15 6.84
CA LYS A 237 -69.63 33.35 6.70
C LYS A 237 -70.13 33.16 5.25
N SER A 238 -71.28 32.47 5.12
CA SER A 238 -72.06 32.03 3.94
C SER A 238 -71.58 30.73 3.29
N ARG A 239 -72.34 29.63 3.22
CA ARG A 239 -73.75 29.32 3.51
C ARG A 239 -73.88 28.11 4.43
#